data_AF-A0A6I2UI96-F1
#
_entry.id   AF-A0A6I2UI96-F1
#
_cell.length_a   1.000
_cell.length_b   1.000
_cell.length_c   1.000
_cell.angle_alpha   90.00
_cell.angle_beta   90.00
_cell.angle_gamma   90.00
#
_symmetry.space_group_name_H-M   'P 1'
#
loop_
_entity.id
_entity.type
_entity.pdbx_description
1 polymer ?
#
loop_
_entity_poly.entity_id
_entity_poly.type
_entity_poly.pdbx_seq_one_letter_code
_entity_poly.pdbx_strand_id
1 'polypeptide(L)'
;MFCSNCGTKLEDGVKFCSGCGTPIGGAAPIAPSAQKQVERPNNVNEEILAKNKVGMSKNNSFTGSTGTGMVTNKRVVFKKISLAKILVLGPWALLTEGNLDLDLPYSEIQDVRIGKIKFTKAVIITAKDGNEYAFTSQMGPLSDFSQEWYNHIKKFI
;
A
#
# COMPACT_ATOMS: atom_id res chain seq x y z
N MET A 1 -16.06 -39.70 19.30
CA MET A 1 -15.84 -39.59 17.82
C MET A 1 -14.39 -39.19 17.52
N PHE A 2 -13.89 -39.25 16.29
CA PHE A 2 -12.53 -38.77 15.95
C PHE A 2 -12.59 -37.57 15.01
N CYS A 3 -11.63 -36.66 15.12
CA CYS A 3 -11.55 -35.49 14.25
C CYS A 3 -11.24 -35.91 12.81
N SER A 4 -12.08 -35.51 11.87
CA SER A 4 -11.88 -35.79 10.44
C SER A 4 -10.65 -35.11 9.85
N ASN A 5 -10.11 -34.08 10.51
CA ASN A 5 -8.94 -33.34 10.05
C ASN A 5 -7.62 -33.95 10.54
N CYS A 6 -7.50 -34.27 11.84
CA CYS A 6 -6.23 -34.71 12.44
C CYS A 6 -6.28 -36.08 13.12
N GLY A 7 -7.43 -36.75 13.15
CA GLY A 7 -7.58 -38.07 13.78
C GLY A 7 -7.59 -38.07 15.32
N THR A 8 -7.49 -36.91 15.98
CA THR A 8 -7.54 -36.83 17.45
C THR A 8 -8.92 -37.29 17.97
N LYS A 9 -8.93 -38.03 19.09
CA LYS A 9 -10.16 -38.46 19.76
C LYS A 9 -10.89 -37.25 20.34
N LEU A 10 -12.15 -37.10 19.96
CA LEU A 10 -13.04 -36.02 20.39
C LEU A 10 -13.97 -36.53 21.49
N GLU A 11 -14.07 -35.75 22.55
CA GLU A 11 -15.04 -35.92 23.63
C GLU A 11 -16.44 -35.49 23.16
N ASP A 12 -17.49 -36.04 23.79
CA ASP A 12 -18.87 -35.72 23.40
C ASP A 12 -19.22 -34.27 23.76
N GLY A 13 -19.80 -33.53 22.81
CA GLY A 13 -20.22 -32.13 22.98
C GLY A 13 -19.15 -31.07 22.70
N VAL A 14 -17.96 -31.44 22.22
CA VAL A 14 -16.92 -30.46 21.86
C VAL A 14 -17.24 -29.73 20.55
N LYS A 15 -17.15 -28.41 20.58
CA LYS A 15 -17.38 -27.55 19.40
C LYS A 15 -16.15 -27.46 18.47
N PHE A 16 -14.96 -27.72 19.01
CA PHE A 16 -13.67 -27.64 18.31
C PHE A 16 -12.76 -28.80 18.72
N CYS A 17 -11.91 -29.25 17.81
CA CYS A 17 -10.90 -30.25 18.09
C CYS A 17 -9.80 -29.69 18.99
N SER A 18 -9.52 -30.35 20.11
CA SER A 18 -8.43 -29.98 21.02
C SER A 18 -7.02 -30.20 20.43
N GLY A 19 -6.89 -31.07 19.42
CA GLY A 19 -5.61 -31.34 18.75
C GLY A 19 -5.25 -30.35 17.64
N CYS A 20 -6.23 -29.92 16.83
CA CYS A 20 -5.96 -29.09 15.64
C CYS A 20 -6.83 -27.82 15.54
N GLY A 21 -7.76 -27.59 16.45
CA GLY A 21 -8.65 -26.44 16.46
C GLY A 21 -9.81 -26.46 15.46
N THR A 22 -9.94 -27.51 14.63
CA THR A 22 -11.02 -27.58 13.62
C THR A 22 -12.40 -27.73 14.28
N PRO A 23 -13.42 -26.94 13.89
CA PRO A 23 -14.77 -27.05 14.43
C PRO A 23 -15.42 -28.40 14.04
N ILE A 24 -16.15 -28.99 14.99
CA ILE A 24 -16.80 -30.30 14.82
C ILE A 24 -18.33 -30.06 14.78
N GLY A 25 -18.97 -30.42 13.67
CA GLY A 25 -20.44 -30.55 13.64
C GLY A 25 -21.27 -29.45 12.97
N GLY A 26 -20.77 -28.75 11.95
CA GLY A 26 -21.68 -27.97 11.09
C GLY A 26 -20.98 -26.91 10.26
N ALA A 27 -21.38 -26.85 8.99
CA ALA A 27 -20.92 -25.98 7.92
C ALA A 27 -20.35 -24.64 8.41
N ALA A 28 -19.14 -24.33 7.91
CA ALA A 28 -18.60 -22.98 7.98
C ALA A 28 -19.71 -22.00 7.61
N PRO A 29 -19.99 -20.95 8.40
CA PRO A 29 -20.64 -19.81 7.81
C PRO A 29 -19.77 -19.43 6.63
N ILE A 30 -20.37 -19.39 5.44
CA ILE A 30 -19.81 -18.71 4.29
C ILE A 30 -19.80 -17.24 4.72
N ALA A 31 -18.83 -16.88 5.55
CA ALA A 31 -18.52 -15.52 5.88
C ALA A 31 -18.26 -14.86 4.54
N PRO A 32 -18.93 -13.73 4.23
CA PRO A 32 -18.62 -12.95 3.04
C PRO A 32 -17.12 -12.83 2.94
N SER A 33 -16.57 -13.47 1.90
CA SER A 33 -15.17 -13.48 1.57
C SER A 33 -14.62 -12.09 1.80
N ALA A 34 -13.74 -12.02 2.79
CA ALA A 34 -13.06 -10.83 3.27
C ALA A 34 -12.96 -9.79 2.17
N GLN A 35 -13.86 -8.81 2.24
CA GLN A 35 -13.47 -7.46 1.90
C GLN A 35 -12.22 -7.23 2.73
N LYS A 36 -11.05 -7.29 2.08
CA LYS A 36 -9.83 -6.69 2.59
C LYS A 36 -10.08 -5.18 2.55
N GLN A 37 -10.96 -4.71 3.44
CA GLN A 37 -10.83 -3.40 4.02
C GLN A 37 -9.42 -3.42 4.58
N VAL A 38 -8.50 -2.77 3.88
CA VAL A 38 -7.31 -2.26 4.55
C VAL A 38 -7.86 -1.18 5.46
N GLU A 39 -8.36 -1.62 6.62
CA GLU A 39 -8.52 -0.79 7.78
C GLU A 39 -7.22 -0.01 7.91
N ARG A 40 -7.40 1.31 7.84
CA ARG A 40 -6.52 2.32 8.43
C ARG A 40 -5.78 1.67 9.59
N PRO A 41 -4.44 1.56 9.58
CA PRO A 41 -3.78 1.13 10.80
C PRO A 41 -4.22 2.15 11.86
N ASN A 42 -4.87 1.66 12.91
CA ASN A 42 -5.17 2.40 14.12
C ASN A 42 -3.85 2.70 14.87
N ASN A 43 -2.87 3.26 14.17
CA ASN A 43 -1.71 3.86 14.79
C ASN A 43 -2.11 5.32 15.02
N VAL A 44 -2.58 5.59 16.24
CA VAL A 44 -3.11 6.89 16.70
C VAL A 44 -2.12 8.06 16.48
N ASN A 45 -0.88 7.76 16.08
CA ASN A 45 0.20 8.72 15.88
C ASN A 45 0.70 8.81 14.43
N GLU A 46 0.03 8.20 13.43
CA GLU A 46 0.40 8.37 12.02
C GLU A 46 -0.44 9.46 11.34
N GLU A 47 0.19 10.60 11.06
CA GLU A 47 -0.44 11.75 10.41
C GLU A 47 -0.03 11.82 8.94
N ILE A 48 -0.99 12.08 8.05
CA ILE A 48 -0.72 12.29 6.63
C ILE A 48 -0.33 13.75 6.45
N LEU A 49 0.95 13.98 6.13
CA LEU A 49 1.53 15.31 5.95
C LEU A 49 1.29 15.84 4.54
N ALA A 50 1.30 14.96 3.54
CA ALA A 50 0.97 15.30 2.16
C ALA A 50 0.31 14.11 1.45
N LYS A 51 -0.68 14.39 0.59
CA LYS A 51 -1.40 13.37 -0.19
C LYS A 51 -1.78 13.90 -1.56
N ASN A 52 -1.26 13.27 -2.62
CA ASN A 52 -1.43 13.77 -3.99
C ASN A 52 -1.60 12.60 -4.98
N LYS A 53 -2.24 12.86 -6.11
CA LYS A 53 -2.24 11.94 -7.26
C LYS A 53 -0.92 12.07 -8.00
N VAL A 54 -0.16 10.99 -8.05
CA VAL A 54 1.21 10.97 -8.58
C VAL A 54 1.41 9.77 -9.50
N GLY A 55 2.30 9.93 -10.47
CA GLY A 55 2.94 8.80 -11.14
C GLY A 55 4.14 8.35 -10.31
N MET A 56 4.36 7.04 -10.24
CA MET A 56 5.56 6.45 -9.63
C MET A 56 6.28 5.56 -10.66
N SER A 57 7.59 5.73 -10.77
CA SER A 57 8.48 4.82 -11.49
C SER A 57 9.52 4.25 -10.52
N LYS A 58 9.87 2.97 -10.70
CA LYS A 58 10.95 2.30 -9.97
C LYS A 58 12.13 2.08 -10.92
N ASN A 59 13.35 2.44 -10.50
CA ASN A 59 14.60 2.26 -11.25
C ASN A 59 14.50 2.72 -12.72
N ASN A 60 13.88 3.89 -12.94
CA ASN A 60 13.66 4.47 -14.28
C ASN A 60 12.84 3.59 -15.24
N SER A 61 12.07 2.63 -14.73
CA SER A 61 11.21 1.77 -15.53
C SER A 61 10.09 2.59 -16.20
N PHE A 62 9.91 2.37 -17.51
CA PHE A 62 8.91 3.02 -18.35
C PHE A 62 7.47 2.61 -18.00
N THR A 63 7.28 1.58 -17.16
CA THR A 63 5.97 1.10 -16.66
C THR A 63 5.47 1.95 -15.49
N GLY A 64 5.48 3.27 -15.69
CA GLY A 64 5.01 4.24 -14.71
C GLY A 64 3.60 3.90 -14.24
N SER A 65 3.44 3.77 -12.92
CA SER A 65 2.18 3.43 -12.30
C SER A 65 1.52 4.69 -11.77
N THR A 66 0.25 4.91 -12.10
CA THR A 66 -0.52 6.05 -11.60
C THR A 66 -1.23 5.66 -10.31
N GLY A 67 -1.20 6.54 -9.31
CA GLY A 67 -1.77 6.24 -8.02
C GLY A 67 -1.90 7.44 -7.10
N THR A 68 -2.11 7.16 -5.83
CA THR A 68 -2.10 8.14 -4.75
C THR A 68 -0.83 7.94 -3.93
N GLY A 69 0.04 8.94 -3.95
CA GLY A 69 1.19 9.04 -3.07
C GLY A 69 0.80 9.75 -1.79
N MET A 70 1.35 9.30 -0.66
CA MET A 70 1.18 9.90 0.65
C MET A 70 2.54 9.97 1.35
N VAL A 71 2.85 11.11 1.95
CA VAL A 71 3.94 11.24 2.93
C VAL A 71 3.28 11.34 4.29
N THR A 72 3.64 10.42 5.19
CA THR A 72 3.21 10.45 6.58
C THR A 72 4.37 10.84 7.46
N ASN A 73 4.13 11.14 8.73
CA ASN A 73 5.20 11.36 9.71
C ASN A 73 6.04 10.11 10.04
N LYS A 74 5.81 8.97 9.38
CA LYS A 74 6.56 7.71 9.60
C LYS A 74 7.16 7.10 8.34
N ARG A 75 6.51 7.32 7.18
CA ARG A 75 6.83 6.61 5.94
C ARG A 75 6.28 7.32 4.72
N VAL A 76 6.78 6.93 3.57
CA VAL A 76 6.23 7.28 2.26
C VAL A 76 5.45 6.08 1.73
N VAL A 77 4.21 6.33 1.31
CA VAL A 77 3.29 5.29 0.85
C VAL A 77 2.81 5.62 -0.56
N PHE A 78 2.76 4.62 -1.44
CA PHE A 78 2.14 4.74 -2.75
C PHE A 78 1.06 3.68 -2.93
N LYS A 79 -0.14 4.13 -3.30
CA LYS A 79 -1.27 3.29 -3.64
C LYS A 79 -1.53 3.34 -5.14
N LYS A 80 -1.18 2.29 -5.87
CA LYS A 80 -1.37 2.16 -7.32
C LYS A 80 -2.84 1.95 -7.68
N ILE A 81 -3.33 2.67 -8.68
CA ILE A 81 -4.67 2.42 -9.25
C ILE A 81 -4.63 1.08 -10.00
N SER A 82 -5.58 0.20 -9.68
CA SER A 82 -5.68 -1.12 -10.31
C SER A 82 -6.08 -0.99 -11.78
N LEU A 83 -5.34 -1.68 -12.67
CA LEU A 83 -5.67 -1.78 -14.09
C LEU A 83 -7.06 -2.38 -14.32
N ALA A 84 -7.50 -3.31 -13.47
CA ALA A 84 -8.85 -3.86 -13.54
C ALA A 84 -9.91 -2.78 -13.26
N LYS A 85 -9.65 -1.86 -12.32
CA LYS A 85 -10.55 -0.72 -12.07
C LYS A 85 -10.56 0.25 -13.25
N ILE A 86 -9.41 0.48 -13.90
CA ILE A 86 -9.32 1.31 -15.11
C ILE A 86 -10.11 0.69 -16.25
N LEU A 87 -10.03 -0.63 -16.45
CA LEU A 87 -10.76 -1.30 -17.52
C LEU A 87 -12.27 -1.21 -17.33
N VAL A 88 -12.75 -1.34 -16.09
CA VAL A 88 -14.19 -1.35 -15.76
C VAL A 88 -14.77 0.06 -15.68
N LEU A 89 -14.06 1.00 -15.04
CA LEU A 89 -14.57 2.33 -14.72
C LEU A 89 -14.06 3.41 -15.69
N GLY A 90 -13.12 3.07 -16.56
CA GLY A 90 -12.50 4.01 -17.49
C GLY A 90 -11.89 5.21 -16.76
N PRO A 91 -12.15 6.45 -17.23
CA PRO A 91 -11.66 7.68 -16.58
C PRO A 91 -12.07 7.82 -15.11
N TRP A 92 -13.21 7.24 -14.69
CA TRP A 92 -13.71 7.32 -13.32
C TRP A 92 -12.85 6.53 -12.33
N ALA A 93 -12.02 5.60 -12.80
CA ALA A 93 -11.08 4.87 -11.94
C ALA A 93 -10.12 5.80 -11.18
N LEU A 94 -9.85 7.00 -11.70
CA LEU A 94 -9.00 7.99 -11.03
C LEU A 94 -9.57 8.47 -9.69
N LEU A 95 -10.90 8.47 -9.55
CA LEU A 95 -11.59 8.85 -8.31
C LEU A 95 -11.59 7.73 -7.27
N THR A 96 -11.23 6.50 -7.66
CA THR A 96 -11.16 5.38 -6.74
C THR A 96 -9.85 5.38 -5.94
N GLU A 97 -9.90 4.78 -4.75
CA GLU A 97 -8.69 4.47 -4.01
C GLU A 97 -7.94 3.29 -4.66
N GLY A 98 -6.64 3.45 -4.82
CA GLY A 98 -5.74 2.41 -5.29
C GLY A 98 -5.43 1.34 -4.23
N ASN A 99 -4.71 0.30 -4.64
CA ASN A 99 -4.17 -0.72 -3.74
C ASN A 99 -2.77 -0.31 -3.28
N LEU A 100 -2.37 -0.66 -2.05
CA LEU A 100 -1.02 -0.44 -1.56
C LEU A 100 0.01 -1.13 -2.45
N ASP A 101 1.00 -0.37 -2.94
CA ASP A 101 2.02 -0.82 -3.90
C ASP A 101 3.44 -0.52 -3.39
N LEU A 102 3.63 0.60 -2.69
CA LEU A 102 4.86 0.91 -1.96
C LEU A 102 4.54 1.32 -0.52
N ASP A 103 5.31 0.79 0.41
CA ASP A 103 5.36 1.18 1.82
C ASP A 103 6.83 1.32 2.18
N LEU A 104 7.32 2.56 2.29
CA LEU A 104 8.74 2.86 2.46
C LEU A 104 8.97 3.69 3.74
N PRO A 105 9.39 3.06 4.86
CA PRO A 105 9.68 3.78 6.09
C PRO A 105 10.93 4.64 5.97
N TYR A 106 11.00 5.74 6.73
CA TYR A 106 12.14 6.66 6.69
C TYR A 106 13.48 5.98 7.03
N SER A 107 13.46 4.93 7.85
CA SER A 107 14.64 4.13 8.19
C SER A 107 15.27 3.41 6.99
N GLU A 108 14.50 3.17 5.93
CA GLU A 108 14.96 2.51 4.70
C GLU A 108 15.37 3.51 3.62
N ILE A 109 15.09 4.80 3.82
CA ILE A 109 15.49 5.86 2.89
C ILE A 109 16.97 6.21 3.14
N GLN A 110 17.75 6.22 2.07
CA GLN A 110 19.15 6.64 2.09
C GLN A 110 19.28 8.11 1.70
N ASP A 111 18.61 8.53 0.63
CA ASP A 111 18.65 9.91 0.14
C ASP A 111 17.33 10.31 -0.51
N VAL A 112 17.05 11.61 -0.52
CA VAL A 112 15.94 12.20 -1.26
C VAL A 112 16.43 13.42 -2.03
N ARG A 113 16.07 13.50 -3.31
CA ARG A 113 16.47 14.60 -4.18
C ARG A 113 15.35 15.01 -5.13
N ILE A 114 15.41 16.25 -5.58
CA ILE A 114 14.53 16.75 -6.63
C ILE A 114 15.26 16.60 -7.96
N GLY A 115 14.68 15.86 -8.88
CA GLY A 115 15.23 15.61 -10.21
C GLY A 115 14.23 15.90 -11.31
N LYS A 116 14.52 15.37 -12.50
CA LYS A 116 13.62 15.41 -13.65
C LYS A 116 13.55 14.02 -14.28
N ILE A 117 12.34 13.58 -14.61
CA ILE A 117 12.11 12.41 -15.46
C ILE A 117 11.62 12.93 -16.81
N LYS A 118 12.43 12.75 -17.85
CA LYS A 118 12.26 13.38 -19.17
C LYS A 118 12.16 14.91 -19.05
N PHE A 119 10.95 15.45 -18.95
CA PHE A 119 10.69 16.89 -18.83
C PHE A 119 9.90 17.26 -17.57
N THR A 120 9.51 16.28 -16.75
CA THR A 120 8.67 16.49 -15.57
C THR A 120 9.54 16.50 -14.32
N LYS A 121 9.37 17.52 -13.47
CA LYS A 121 10.02 17.59 -12.16
C LYS A 121 9.53 16.41 -11.30
N ALA A 122 10.45 15.76 -10.61
CA ALA A 122 10.17 14.56 -9.83
C ALA A 122 10.86 14.61 -8.47
N VAL A 123 10.24 14.00 -7.46
CA VAL A 123 10.90 13.65 -6.20
C VAL A 123 11.47 12.25 -6.37
N ILE A 124 12.77 12.11 -6.22
CA ILE A 124 13.49 10.85 -6.34
C ILE A 124 13.94 10.45 -4.94
N ILE A 125 13.48 9.30 -4.48
CA ILE A 125 13.86 8.69 -3.21
C ILE A 125 14.74 7.50 -3.51
N THR A 126 15.95 7.48 -2.95
CA THR A 126 16.87 6.35 -3.02
C THR A 126 16.78 5.58 -1.71
N ALA A 127 16.41 4.31 -1.79
CA ALA A 127 16.35 3.41 -0.65
C ALA A 127 17.71 2.73 -0.41
N LYS A 128 17.95 2.28 0.82
CA LYS A 128 19.20 1.63 1.25
C LYS A 128 19.47 0.31 0.54
N ASP A 129 18.44 -0.32 0.01
CA ASP A 129 18.53 -1.53 -0.82
C ASP A 129 19.01 -1.24 -2.25
N GLY A 130 19.25 0.03 -2.60
CA GLY A 130 19.69 0.47 -3.92
C GLY A 130 18.55 0.78 -4.89
N ASN A 131 17.28 0.61 -4.49
CA ASN A 131 16.14 0.96 -5.33
C ASN A 131 15.89 2.48 -5.35
N GLU A 132 15.59 3.01 -6.53
CA GLU A 132 15.19 4.40 -6.72
C GLU A 132 13.71 4.50 -7.10
N TYR A 133 12.97 5.31 -6.35
CA TYR A 133 11.55 5.57 -6.54
C TYR A 133 11.35 7.02 -6.93
N ALA A 134 10.83 7.25 -8.13
CA ALA A 134 10.66 8.58 -8.67
C ALA A 134 9.17 8.92 -8.82
N PHE A 135 8.75 10.01 -8.18
CA PHE A 135 7.37 10.48 -8.11
C PHE A 135 7.16 11.75 -8.92
N THR A 136 6.18 11.74 -9.83
CA THR A 136 5.83 12.87 -10.70
C THR A 136 4.37 13.30 -10.50
N SER A 137 4.09 14.59 -10.67
CA SER A 137 2.72 15.10 -10.63
C SER A 137 1.94 14.73 -11.89
N GLN A 138 0.68 14.30 -11.73
CA GLN A 138 -0.17 13.91 -12.85
C GLN A 138 -0.99 15.08 -13.44
N MET A 139 -1.15 16.20 -12.71
CA MET A 139 -1.89 17.39 -13.16
C MET A 139 -1.02 18.64 -13.08
N GLY A 140 -0.76 19.28 -14.23
CA GLY A 140 -0.20 20.63 -14.35
C GLY A 140 1.29 20.81 -13.97
N PRO A 141 1.89 21.98 -14.28
CA PRO A 141 3.26 22.32 -13.93
C PRO A 141 3.34 22.60 -12.42
N LEU A 142 3.37 21.55 -11.59
CA LEU A 142 3.40 21.67 -10.14
C LEU A 142 4.85 21.72 -9.66
N SER A 143 5.42 22.92 -9.63
CA SER A 143 6.69 23.22 -8.96
C SER A 143 6.66 22.89 -7.46
N ASP A 144 5.47 22.82 -6.87
CA ASP A 144 5.26 22.91 -5.43
C ASP A 144 5.17 21.56 -4.74
N PHE A 145 4.46 20.57 -5.33
CA PHE A 145 4.38 19.22 -4.76
C PHE A 145 5.75 18.62 -4.49
N SER A 146 6.67 18.74 -5.45
CA SER A 146 8.00 18.13 -5.30
C SER A 146 8.79 18.75 -4.17
N GLN A 147 8.59 20.05 -3.91
CA GLN A 147 9.24 20.74 -2.80
C GLN A 147 8.58 20.43 -1.46
N GLU A 148 7.24 20.39 -1.43
CA GLU A 148 6.47 19.96 -0.25
C GLU A 148 6.92 18.59 0.23
N TRP A 149 6.91 17.60 -0.67
CA TRP A 149 7.35 16.24 -0.36
C TRP A 149 8.81 16.17 0.06
N TYR A 150 9.70 16.84 -0.68
CA TYR A 150 11.11 16.91 -0.31
C TYR A 150 11.28 17.46 1.11
N ASN A 151 10.64 18.59 1.44
CA ASN A 151 10.74 19.23 2.75
C ASN A 151 10.15 18.36 3.87
N HIS A 152 9.05 17.66 3.63
CA HIS A 152 8.50 16.74 4.62
C HIS A 152 9.41 15.53 4.82
N ILE A 153 9.85 14.86 3.76
CA ILE A 153 10.71 13.68 3.86
C ILE A 153 12.05 14.03 4.50
N LYS A 154 12.67 15.15 4.10
CA LYS A 154 13.98 15.60 4.61
C LYS A 154 13.97 15.92 6.11
N LYS A 155 12.81 16.15 6.72
CA LYS A 155 12.69 16.35 8.18
C LYS A 155 12.84 15.05 8.98
N PHE A 156 12.65 13.89 8.36
CA PHE A 156 12.59 12.59 9.04
C PHE A 156 13.71 11.62 8.66
N ILE A 157 14.54 11.95 7.66
CA ILE A 157 15.73 11.19 7.26
C ILE A 157 16.99 11.93 7.68
#